data_AF-V4VHD7-F1
#
_entry.id   AF-V4VHD7-F1
#
_cell.length_a   1.000
_cell.length_b   1.000
_cell.length_c   1.000
_cell.angle_alpha   90.00
_cell.angle_beta   90.00
_cell.angle_gamma   90.00
#
_symmetry.space_group_name_H-M   'P 1'
#
loop_
_entity.id
_entity.type
_entity.pdbx_description
1 polymer ?
#
loop_
_entity_poly.entity_id
_entity_poly.type
_entity_poly.pdbx_seq_one_letter_code
_entity_poly.pdbx_strand_id
1 'polypeptide(L)'
;MSTTNPNLWTILSESKRIIKAHSRHFLALSVIFLLPISFSVLVFPTLQQLLLLHDDTVAKSFLSHIHTSTSDQRRRRQTLIILSISYAVFALVFSLCAVASITYSVFHGFYGRPVKLVSSLYSILHSFFPLLITTLVCQLLVSALVALFASSLFLLVKLLHNILGFDYSSPFFVSFSLLPFIGLLLSLLYLQVIWALVSVIVVSEQQSPSCWAWGVRPFKRSAHLIKGFQSVALSIYLYFAICAGILILSSWGLAAAFGGTDGWKSWAFVLQIVVTSALLTLLFLYLAAANTVLYMCCKATHGELAMEIAEEFAREYVRLPFDDGKVPHLVSVVYTT
;
A
#
# COMPACT_ATOMS: atom_id res chain seq x y z
N MET A 1 -14.25 16.12 25.97
CA MET A 1 -14.28 14.93 25.09
C MET A 1 -13.53 13.82 25.78
N SER A 2 -14.19 12.74 26.19
CA SER A 2 -13.53 11.64 26.90
C SER A 2 -12.57 10.92 25.95
N THR A 3 -11.33 10.76 26.42
CA THR A 3 -10.22 10.11 25.74
C THR A 3 -10.38 8.60 25.81
N THR A 4 -11.38 8.05 25.10
CA THR A 4 -11.36 6.62 24.80
C THR A 4 -10.29 6.37 23.76
N ASN A 5 -9.36 5.47 24.07
CA ASN A 5 -8.34 5.04 23.11
C ASN A 5 -9.04 4.66 21.78
N PRO A 6 -8.58 5.17 20.63
CA PRO A 6 -9.19 4.88 19.35
C PRO A 6 -9.14 3.37 19.07
N ASN A 7 -10.31 2.74 19.16
CA ASN A 7 -10.48 1.34 18.81
C ASN A 7 -10.51 1.18 17.28
N LEU A 8 -10.14 0.00 16.78
CA LEU A 8 -10.18 -0.34 15.35
C LEU A 8 -11.55 0.00 14.73
N TRP A 9 -12.63 -0.35 15.42
CA TRP A 9 -14.00 -0.08 14.97
C TRP A 9 -14.31 1.41 14.83
N THR A 10 -13.72 2.26 15.68
CA THR A 10 -13.87 3.72 15.59
C THR A 10 -13.18 4.25 14.33
N ILE A 11 -11.98 3.75 14.02
CA ILE A 11 -11.25 4.17 12.80
C ILE A 11 -12.00 3.69 11.54
N LEU A 12 -12.55 2.47 11.56
CA LEU A 12 -13.34 1.95 10.45
C LEU A 12 -14.68 2.68 10.29
N SER A 13 -15.37 3.04 11.38
CA SER A 13 -16.63 3.77 11.30
C SER A 13 -16.43 5.19 10.79
N GLU A 14 -15.38 5.87 11.24
CA GLU A 14 -15.01 7.22 10.79
C GLU A 14 -14.60 7.23 9.31
N SER A 15 -13.74 6.30 8.89
CA SER A 15 -13.37 6.17 7.47
C SER A 15 -14.60 5.87 6.59
N LYS A 16 -15.50 4.97 7.03
CA LYS A 16 -16.76 4.70 6.35
C LYS A 16 -17.66 5.94 6.26
N ARG A 17 -17.72 6.76 7.31
CA ARG A 17 -18.51 8.00 7.33
C ARG A 17 -17.99 9.00 6.30
N ILE A 18 -16.68 9.23 6.25
CA ILE A 18 -16.04 10.16 5.30
C ILE A 18 -16.24 9.69 3.86
N ILE A 19 -16.02 8.40 3.58
CA ILE A 19 -16.22 7.83 2.25
C ILE A 19 -17.69 7.98 1.84
N LYS A 20 -18.64 7.70 2.74
CA LYS A 20 -20.08 7.81 2.44
C LYS A 20 -20.51 9.25 2.16
N ALA A 21 -19.94 10.23 2.86
CA ALA A 21 -20.24 11.65 2.67
C ALA A 21 -19.88 12.16 1.26
N HIS A 22 -18.79 11.67 0.67
CA HIS A 22 -18.34 12.03 -0.68
C HIS A 22 -18.21 10.82 -1.62
N SER A 23 -19.18 9.91 -1.54
CA SER A 23 -19.12 8.58 -2.18
C SER A 23 -18.86 8.62 -3.68
N ARG A 24 -19.46 9.57 -4.42
CA ARG A 24 -19.26 9.71 -5.88
C ARG A 24 -17.82 10.03 -6.25
N HIS A 25 -17.17 10.91 -5.46
CA HIS A 25 -15.79 11.32 -5.71
C HIS A 25 -14.82 10.18 -5.39
N PHE A 26 -14.99 9.52 -4.24
CA PHE A 26 -14.18 8.36 -3.87
C PHE A 26 -14.37 7.18 -4.82
N LEU A 27 -15.60 6.94 -5.29
CA LEU A 27 -15.88 5.91 -6.27
C LEU A 27 -15.21 6.21 -7.62
N ALA A 28 -15.26 7.47 -8.08
CA ALA A 28 -14.56 7.88 -9.29
C ALA A 28 -13.04 7.66 -9.18
N LEU A 29 -12.42 8.07 -8.06
CA LEU A 29 -11.00 7.83 -7.81
C LEU A 29 -10.65 6.33 -7.77
N SER A 30 -11.49 5.52 -7.13
CA SER A 30 -11.31 4.07 -7.10
C SER A 30 -11.39 3.44 -8.49
N VAL A 31 -12.36 3.86 -9.32
CA VAL A 31 -12.50 3.35 -10.69
C VAL A 31 -11.33 3.77 -11.58
N ILE A 32 -10.82 5.00 -11.41
CA ILE A 32 -9.71 5.51 -12.22
C ILE A 32 -8.37 4.88 -11.83
N PHE A 33 -8.09 4.71 -10.53
CA PHE A 33 -6.75 4.31 -10.07
C PHE A 33 -6.67 2.92 -9.45
N LEU A 34 -7.64 2.52 -8.62
CA LEU A 34 -7.57 1.25 -7.89
C LEU A 34 -8.09 0.07 -8.72
N LEU A 35 -9.15 0.26 -9.50
CA LEU A 35 -9.73 -0.78 -10.35
C LEU A 35 -8.72 -1.34 -11.36
N PRO A 36 -7.93 -0.52 -12.09
CA PRO A 36 -6.92 -1.04 -13.02
C PRO A 36 -5.84 -1.86 -12.31
N ILE A 37 -5.45 -1.47 -11.10
CA ILE A 37 -4.47 -2.21 -10.29
C ILE A 37 -5.07 -3.56 -9.86
N SER A 38 -6.26 -3.55 -9.25
CA SER A 38 -6.91 -4.76 -8.74
C SER A 38 -7.19 -5.78 -9.84
N PHE A 39 -7.63 -5.31 -11.02
CA PHE A 39 -7.79 -6.17 -12.18
C PHE A 39 -6.45 -6.76 -12.64
N SER A 40 -5.40 -5.92 -12.73
CA SER A 40 -4.08 -6.36 -13.17
C SER A 40 -3.45 -7.38 -12.21
N VAL A 41 -3.65 -7.24 -10.89
CA VAL A 41 -3.17 -8.21 -9.88
C VAL A 41 -3.78 -9.60 -10.10
N LEU A 42 -5.05 -9.69 -10.50
CA LEU A 42 -5.72 -10.97 -10.76
C LEU A 42 -5.34 -11.56 -12.12
N VAL A 43 -5.16 -10.72 -13.14
CA VAL A 43 -4.91 -11.16 -14.51
C VAL A 43 -3.44 -11.46 -14.78
N PHE A 44 -2.51 -10.71 -14.20
CA PHE A 44 -1.06 -10.89 -14.40
C PHE A 44 -0.56 -12.33 -14.18
N PRO A 45 -0.89 -13.04 -13.06
CA PRO A 45 -0.45 -14.42 -12.87
C PRO A 45 -1.03 -15.35 -13.94
N THR A 46 -2.28 -15.14 -14.38
CA THR A 46 -2.90 -15.95 -15.45
C THR A 46 -2.24 -15.71 -16.81
N LEU A 47 -1.87 -14.47 -17.13
CA LEU A 47 -1.13 -14.15 -18.35
C LEU A 47 0.26 -14.79 -18.34
N GLN A 48 0.94 -14.73 -17.20
CA GLN A 48 2.23 -15.37 -17.01
C GLN A 48 2.09 -16.90 -17.17
N GLN A 49 1.07 -17.50 -16.58
CA GLN A 49 0.82 -18.94 -16.67
C GLN A 49 0.41 -19.37 -18.08
N LEU A 50 -0.39 -18.59 -18.81
CA LEU A 50 -0.77 -18.87 -20.20
C LEU A 50 0.44 -18.86 -21.13
N LEU A 51 1.34 -17.90 -20.94
CA LEU A 51 2.59 -17.78 -21.70
C LEU A 51 3.57 -18.93 -21.38
N LEU A 52 3.44 -19.55 -20.19
CA LEU A 52 4.18 -20.74 -19.79
C LEU A 52 3.50 -22.05 -20.28
N LEU A 53 2.17 -22.18 -20.21
CA LEU A 53 1.39 -23.38 -20.56
C LEU A 53 1.26 -23.65 -22.06
N HIS A 54 1.41 -22.63 -22.91
CA HIS A 54 1.43 -22.82 -24.38
C HIS A 54 2.51 -23.83 -24.84
N ASP A 55 3.48 -24.17 -23.99
CA ASP A 55 4.46 -25.24 -24.25
C ASP A 55 3.90 -26.66 -24.12
N ASP A 56 3.11 -27.02 -23.11
CA ASP A 56 2.89 -28.46 -22.81
C ASP A 56 2.05 -29.19 -23.86
N THR A 57 1.20 -28.46 -24.59
CA THR A 57 0.33 -29.04 -25.63
C THR A 57 1.02 -29.15 -26.99
N VAL A 58 2.03 -28.33 -27.27
CA VAL A 58 2.81 -28.38 -28.53
C VAL A 58 4.11 -29.17 -28.33
N ALA A 59 4.73 -29.14 -27.15
CA ALA A 59 5.95 -29.88 -26.87
C ALA A 59 5.74 -31.41 -26.89
N LYS A 60 4.55 -31.91 -26.49
CA LYS A 60 4.21 -33.33 -26.63
C LYS A 60 3.97 -33.78 -28.07
N SER A 61 3.56 -32.88 -28.98
CA SER A 61 3.42 -33.22 -30.40
C SER A 61 4.72 -33.05 -31.19
N PHE A 62 5.70 -32.31 -30.66
CA PHE A 62 6.99 -32.02 -31.31
C PHE A 62 8.19 -32.83 -30.80
N LEU A 63 8.05 -33.68 -29.78
CA LEU A 63 9.15 -34.55 -29.32
C LEU A 63 9.60 -35.61 -30.35
N SER A 64 8.93 -35.72 -31.50
CA SER A 64 9.39 -36.53 -32.64
C SER A 64 10.28 -35.77 -33.63
N HIS A 65 10.39 -34.43 -33.55
CA HIS A 65 11.09 -33.68 -34.59
C HIS A 65 11.78 -32.40 -34.08
N ILE A 66 13.12 -32.47 -34.12
CA ILE A 66 14.01 -31.35 -34.46
C ILE A 66 14.42 -30.45 -33.29
N HIS A 67 15.47 -30.90 -32.61
CA HIS A 67 16.75 -30.23 -32.38
C HIS A 67 17.00 -28.79 -32.93
N THR A 68 16.12 -27.81 -32.70
CA THR A 68 16.40 -26.37 -32.93
C THR A 68 15.50 -25.51 -32.04
N SER A 69 16.05 -24.69 -31.12
CA SER A 69 15.47 -23.38 -30.68
C SER A 69 16.04 -22.82 -29.35
N THR A 70 17.35 -22.58 -29.24
CA THR A 70 17.89 -21.74 -28.14
C THR A 70 17.49 -20.26 -28.28
N SER A 71 17.14 -19.80 -29.49
CA SER A 71 16.69 -18.44 -29.80
C SER A 71 15.28 -18.13 -29.28
N ASP A 72 14.34 -19.07 -29.38
CA ASP A 72 12.94 -18.84 -28.99
C ASP A 72 12.77 -18.80 -27.47
N GLN A 73 13.55 -19.61 -26.74
CA GLN A 73 13.56 -19.57 -25.27
C GLN A 73 14.12 -18.25 -24.73
N ARG A 74 15.15 -17.68 -25.38
CA ARG A 74 15.72 -16.37 -25.00
C ARG A 74 14.73 -15.24 -25.27
N ARG A 75 14.07 -15.25 -26.42
CA ARG A 75 13.05 -14.25 -26.78
C ARG A 75 11.84 -14.29 -25.84
N ARG A 76 11.38 -15.48 -25.46
CA ARG A 76 10.27 -15.67 -24.51
C ARG A 76 10.62 -15.19 -23.10
N ARG A 77 11.84 -15.48 -22.62
CA ARG A 77 12.34 -14.97 -21.34
C ARG A 77 12.42 -13.44 -21.34
N GLN A 78 12.84 -12.83 -22.45
CA GLN A 78 12.83 -11.38 -22.60
C GLN A 78 11.41 -10.81 -22.56
N THR A 79 10.44 -11.42 -23.26
CA THR A 79 9.03 -10.99 -23.20
C THR A 79 8.46 -11.05 -21.79
N LEU A 80 8.75 -12.11 -21.02
CA LEU A 80 8.32 -12.24 -19.62
C LEU A 80 8.95 -11.18 -18.71
N ILE A 81 10.24 -10.89 -18.91
CA ILE A 81 10.93 -9.84 -18.15
C ILE A 81 10.36 -8.46 -18.49
N ILE A 82 10.17 -8.15 -19.78
CA ILE A 82 9.59 -6.89 -20.22
C ILE A 82 8.16 -6.74 -19.68
N LEU A 83 7.34 -7.81 -19.77
CA LEU A 83 5.99 -7.83 -19.24
C LEU A 83 5.99 -7.57 -17.71
N SER A 84 6.85 -8.25 -16.96
CA SER A 84 6.98 -8.08 -15.51
C SER A 84 7.43 -6.67 -15.13
N ILE A 85 8.43 -6.12 -15.81
CA ILE A 85 8.89 -4.74 -15.60
C ILE A 85 7.77 -3.74 -15.93
N SER A 86 7.08 -3.94 -17.06
CA SER A 86 5.98 -3.06 -17.46
C SER A 86 4.83 -3.09 -16.45
N TYR A 87 4.50 -4.27 -15.92
CA TYR A 87 3.51 -4.44 -14.85
C TYR A 87 3.96 -3.75 -13.56
N ALA A 88 5.22 -3.92 -13.16
CA ALA A 88 5.76 -3.28 -11.96
C ALA A 88 5.70 -1.75 -12.05
N VAL A 89 6.09 -1.18 -13.20
CA VAL A 89 6.01 0.27 -13.45
C VAL A 89 4.55 0.74 -13.44
N PHE A 90 3.66 0.02 -14.13
CA PHE A 90 2.23 0.33 -14.14
C PHE A 90 1.63 0.32 -12.73
N ALA A 91 1.85 -0.76 -11.98
CA ALA A 91 1.35 -0.90 -10.61
C ALA A 91 1.92 0.18 -9.68
N LEU A 92 3.20 0.53 -9.83
CA LEU A 92 3.85 1.59 -9.06
C LEU A 92 3.19 2.94 -9.37
N VAL A 93 3.09 3.35 -10.63
CA VAL A 93 2.51 4.66 -11.00
C VAL A 93 1.07 4.77 -10.50
N PHE A 94 0.23 3.77 -10.79
CA PHE A 94 -1.17 3.80 -10.40
C PHE A 94 -1.37 3.76 -8.88
N SER A 95 -0.55 3.00 -8.14
CA SER A 95 -0.63 2.95 -6.67
C SER A 95 -0.22 4.26 -6.02
N LEU A 96 0.83 4.92 -6.53
CA LEU A 96 1.24 6.25 -6.07
C LEU A 96 0.13 7.28 -6.30
N CYS A 97 -0.47 7.29 -7.50
CA CYS A 97 -1.59 8.17 -7.82
C CYS A 97 -2.82 7.89 -6.94
N ALA A 98 -3.13 6.62 -6.67
CA ALA A 98 -4.24 6.24 -5.81
C ALA A 98 -4.04 6.74 -4.37
N VAL A 99 -2.88 6.45 -3.77
CA VAL A 99 -2.57 6.85 -2.40
C VAL A 99 -2.59 8.38 -2.26
N ALA A 100 -1.93 9.11 -3.17
CA ALA A 100 -1.92 10.56 -3.14
C ALA A 100 -3.34 11.15 -3.27
N SER A 101 -4.15 10.65 -4.21
CA SER A 101 -5.52 11.15 -4.44
C SER A 101 -6.45 10.87 -3.26
N ILE A 102 -6.42 9.66 -2.72
CA ILE A 102 -7.30 9.23 -1.63
C ILE A 102 -6.91 9.97 -0.35
N THR A 103 -5.61 10.02 -0.04
CA THR A 103 -5.11 10.72 1.15
C THR A 103 -5.47 12.21 1.11
N TYR A 104 -5.25 12.89 -0.02
CA TYR A 104 -5.64 14.28 -0.20
C TYR A 104 -7.15 14.50 -0.01
N SER A 105 -7.97 13.60 -0.58
CA SER A 105 -9.43 13.69 -0.52
C SER A 105 -9.98 13.44 0.89
N VAL A 106 -9.42 12.47 1.63
CA VAL A 106 -9.81 12.19 3.02
C VAL A 106 -9.42 13.36 3.93
N PHE A 107 -8.22 13.94 3.73
CA PHE A 107 -7.77 15.10 4.48
C PHE A 107 -8.73 16.28 4.26
N HIS A 108 -9.02 16.66 3.02
CA HIS A 108 -9.96 17.75 2.73
C HIS A 108 -11.40 17.46 3.17
N GLY A 109 -11.83 16.20 3.08
CA GLY A 109 -13.12 15.75 3.59
C GLY A 109 -13.24 15.87 5.11
N PHE A 110 -12.15 15.74 5.85
CA PHE A 110 -12.11 15.97 7.30
C PHE A 110 -12.30 17.45 7.66
N TYR A 111 -11.77 18.38 6.84
CA TYR A 111 -11.94 19.83 7.02
C TYR A 111 -13.21 20.41 6.36
N GLY A 112 -14.08 19.57 5.77
CA GLY A 112 -15.37 19.99 5.22
C GLY A 112 -15.31 20.82 3.93
N ARG A 113 -14.17 20.84 3.21
CA ARG A 113 -14.03 21.61 1.96
C ARG A 113 -14.48 20.80 0.74
N PRO A 114 -15.06 21.46 -0.30
CA PRO A 114 -15.44 20.79 -1.53
C PRO A 114 -14.19 20.32 -2.31
N VAL A 115 -14.04 19.01 -2.46
CA VAL A 115 -12.90 18.40 -3.15
C VAL A 115 -13.12 18.45 -4.67
N LYS A 116 -12.23 19.15 -5.39
CA LYS A 116 -12.20 19.12 -6.87
C LYS A 116 -11.15 18.11 -7.34
N LEU A 117 -11.56 17.16 -8.19
CA LEU A 117 -10.70 16.10 -8.74
C LEU A 117 -9.46 16.65 -9.47
N VAL A 118 -9.62 17.76 -10.18
CA VAL A 118 -8.56 18.35 -11.02
C VAL A 118 -7.49 19.06 -10.20
N SER A 119 -7.86 19.73 -9.10
CA SER A 119 -6.88 20.35 -8.20
C SER A 119 -6.11 19.31 -7.39
N SER A 120 -6.78 18.21 -7.02
CA SER A 120 -6.13 17.04 -6.44
C SER A 120 -5.07 16.48 -7.40
N LEU A 121 -5.44 16.22 -8.67
CA LEU A 121 -4.53 15.75 -9.74
C LEU A 121 -3.33 16.65 -10.00
N TYR A 122 -3.52 17.97 -9.95
CA TYR A 122 -2.41 18.90 -10.16
C TYR A 122 -1.42 18.91 -8.98
N SER A 123 -1.93 18.86 -7.74
CA SER A 123 -1.10 18.72 -6.55
C SER A 123 -0.38 17.36 -6.48
N ILE A 124 -0.99 16.31 -7.06
CA ILE A 124 -0.42 14.96 -7.17
C ILE A 124 0.85 14.96 -8.02
N LEU A 125 0.90 15.72 -9.12
CA LEU A 125 2.09 15.78 -9.97
C LEU A 125 3.32 16.35 -9.24
N HIS A 126 3.12 17.33 -8.36
CA HIS A 126 4.21 17.90 -7.55
C HIS A 126 4.66 16.95 -6.43
N SER A 127 3.74 16.14 -5.88
CA SER A 127 4.02 15.16 -4.81
C SER A 127 4.51 13.80 -5.34
N PHE A 128 4.46 13.57 -6.65
CA PHE A 128 4.79 12.29 -7.28
C PHE A 128 6.25 11.88 -7.10
N PHE A 129 7.22 12.72 -7.48
CA PHE A 129 8.66 12.41 -7.31
C PHE A 129 9.06 12.13 -5.86
N PRO A 130 8.60 12.91 -4.88
CA PRO A 130 8.76 12.65 -3.45
C PRO A 130 8.25 11.28 -2.99
N LEU A 131 7.00 10.98 -3.33
CA LEU A 131 6.36 9.72 -2.99
C LEU A 131 7.08 8.56 -3.68
N LEU A 132 7.49 8.75 -4.93
CA LEU A 132 8.27 7.79 -5.69
C LEU A 132 9.63 7.52 -5.05
N ILE A 133 10.38 8.54 -4.63
CA ILE A 133 11.66 8.36 -3.95
C ILE A 133 11.47 7.61 -2.63
N THR A 134 10.50 8.01 -1.80
CA THR A 134 10.26 7.33 -0.51
C THR A 134 9.82 5.88 -0.69
N THR A 135 8.97 5.59 -1.67
CA THR A 135 8.53 4.23 -1.97
C THR A 135 9.64 3.37 -2.55
N LEU A 136 10.50 3.92 -3.41
CA LEU A 136 11.72 3.24 -3.87
C LEU A 136 12.67 2.93 -2.71
N VAL A 137 12.86 3.86 -1.78
CA VAL A 137 13.68 3.63 -0.57
C VAL A 137 13.04 2.54 0.31
N CYS A 138 11.72 2.58 0.54
CA CYS A 138 11.01 1.51 1.26
C CYS A 138 11.24 0.14 0.60
N GLN A 139 11.04 0.06 -0.73
CA GLN A 139 11.20 -1.17 -1.49
C GLN A 139 12.64 -1.68 -1.45
N LEU A 140 13.62 -0.78 -1.58
CA LEU A 140 15.04 -1.13 -1.45
C LEU A 140 15.35 -1.68 -0.06
N LEU A 141 14.88 -1.05 1.01
CA LEU A 141 15.11 -1.52 2.38
C LEU A 141 14.44 -2.88 2.64
N VAL A 142 13.19 -3.08 2.20
CA VAL A 142 12.50 -4.37 2.30
C VAL A 142 13.25 -5.44 1.50
N SER A 143 13.67 -5.13 0.27
CA SER A 143 14.40 -6.07 -0.58
C SER A 143 15.76 -6.44 0.02
N ALA A 144 16.47 -5.48 0.63
CA ALA A 144 17.73 -5.72 1.31
C ALA A 144 17.53 -6.63 2.54
N LEU A 145 16.48 -6.40 3.33
CA LEU A 145 16.14 -7.26 4.46
C LEU A 145 15.85 -8.70 4.01
N VAL A 146 15.01 -8.88 2.98
CA VAL A 146 14.71 -10.20 2.41
C VAL A 146 15.99 -10.87 1.89
N ALA A 147 16.84 -10.13 1.18
CA ALA A 147 18.10 -10.63 0.66
C ALA A 147 19.07 -11.05 1.78
N LEU A 148 19.14 -10.29 2.87
CA LEU A 148 19.95 -10.64 4.04
C LEU A 148 19.48 -11.95 4.67
N PHE A 149 18.18 -12.12 4.92
CA PHE A 149 17.62 -13.37 5.46
C PHE A 149 17.76 -14.55 4.48
N ALA A 150 17.58 -14.32 3.18
CA ALA A 150 17.77 -15.36 2.18
C ALA A 150 19.24 -15.80 2.08
N SER A 151 20.18 -14.84 2.14
CA SER A 151 21.62 -15.12 2.11
C SER A 151 22.08 -15.86 3.37
N SER A 152 21.57 -15.49 4.55
CA SER A 152 21.90 -16.18 5.80
C SER A 152 21.38 -17.61 5.79
N LEU A 153 20.15 -17.83 5.32
CA LEU A 153 19.58 -19.16 5.11
C LEU A 153 20.41 -19.98 4.13
N PHE A 154 20.80 -19.41 2.99
CA PHE A 154 21.60 -20.11 1.99
C PHE A 154 22.97 -20.54 2.54
N LEU A 155 23.67 -19.64 3.24
CA LEU A 155 24.96 -19.94 3.88
C LEU A 155 24.81 -21.03 4.94
N LEU A 156 23.73 -20.97 5.72
CA LEU A 156 23.43 -21.92 6.78
C LEU A 156 23.16 -23.33 6.22
N VAL A 157 22.39 -23.42 5.13
CA VAL A 157 22.15 -24.68 4.41
C VAL A 157 23.45 -25.25 3.85
N LYS A 158 24.31 -24.40 3.25
CA LYS A 158 25.61 -24.83 2.72
C LYS A 158 26.56 -25.31 3.82
N LEU A 159 26.58 -24.63 4.97
CA LEU A 159 27.40 -25.01 6.12
C LEU A 159 26.96 -26.36 6.70
N LEU A 160 25.65 -26.55 6.86
CA LEU A 160 25.08 -27.78 7.43
C LEU A 160 25.33 -28.99 6.51
N HIS A 161 25.23 -28.79 5.20
CA HIS A 161 25.57 -29.82 4.21
C HIS A 161 27.06 -30.16 4.21
N ASN A 162 27.94 -29.15 4.24
CA ASN A 162 29.39 -29.35 4.13
C ASN A 162 30.03 -29.95 5.40
N ILE A 163 29.53 -29.64 6.59
CA ILE A 163 30.13 -30.10 7.85
C ILE A 163 29.46 -31.37 8.37
N LEU A 164 28.13 -31.46 8.34
CA LEU A 164 27.40 -32.57 8.97
C LEU A 164 26.87 -33.60 7.97
N GLY A 165 26.96 -33.36 6.65
CA GLY A 165 26.43 -34.28 5.65
C GLY A 165 24.92 -34.51 5.77
N PHE A 166 24.19 -33.56 6.37
CA PHE A 166 22.76 -33.72 6.62
C PHE A 166 21.98 -33.76 5.31
N ASP A 167 21.13 -34.79 5.18
CA ASP A 167 20.17 -34.90 4.09
C ASP A 167 19.05 -33.85 4.21
N TYR A 168 18.71 -33.25 3.07
CA TYR A 168 17.66 -32.23 2.91
C TYR A 168 16.27 -32.70 3.33
N SER A 169 16.05 -34.02 3.37
CA SER A 169 14.77 -34.65 3.74
C SER A 169 14.58 -34.82 5.25
N SER A 170 15.58 -34.44 6.07
CA SER A 170 15.47 -34.58 7.52
C SER A 170 14.44 -33.58 8.10
N PRO A 171 13.58 -34.00 9.05
CA PRO A 171 12.62 -33.10 9.68
C PRO A 171 13.29 -31.95 10.45
N PHE A 172 14.53 -32.17 10.91
CA PHE A 172 15.35 -31.15 11.55
C PHE A 172 15.72 -30.01 10.60
N PHE A 173 16.03 -30.31 9.33
CA PHE A 173 16.31 -29.29 8.32
C PHE A 173 15.09 -28.40 8.05
N VAL A 174 13.91 -29.00 7.94
CA VAL A 174 12.65 -28.26 7.74
C VAL A 174 12.36 -27.34 8.93
N SER A 175 12.47 -27.87 10.16
CA SER A 175 12.23 -27.08 11.38
C SER A 175 13.22 -25.92 11.52
N PHE A 176 14.49 -26.16 11.18
CA PHE A 176 15.53 -25.14 11.22
C PHE A 176 15.37 -24.06 10.16
N SER A 177 14.87 -24.40 8.96
CA SER A 177 14.54 -23.43 7.92
C SER A 177 13.27 -22.63 8.22
N LEU A 178 12.33 -23.19 8.99
CA LEU A 178 11.05 -22.55 9.31
C LEU A 178 11.23 -21.38 10.30
N LEU A 179 12.11 -21.51 11.29
CA LEU A 179 12.35 -20.49 12.31
C LEU A 179 12.78 -19.12 11.74
N PRO A 180 13.81 -19.00 10.88
CA PRO A 180 14.18 -17.73 10.25
C PRO A 180 13.14 -17.22 9.26
N PHE A 181 12.35 -18.12 8.64
CA PHE A 181 11.23 -17.73 7.79
C PHE A 181 10.13 -17.03 8.60
N ILE A 182 9.77 -17.58 9.76
CA ILE A 182 8.85 -16.94 10.71
C ILE A 182 9.43 -15.60 11.18
N GLY A 183 10.72 -15.56 11.53
CA GLY A 183 11.42 -14.33 11.92
C GLY A 183 11.36 -13.24 10.83
N LEU A 184 11.58 -13.60 9.57
CA LEU A 184 11.45 -12.70 8.43
C LEU A 184 10.02 -12.17 8.30
N LEU A 185 9.01 -13.04 8.41
CA LEU A 185 7.60 -12.65 8.34
C LEU A 185 7.24 -11.63 9.43
N LEU A 186 7.63 -11.89 10.69
CA LEU A 186 7.40 -10.96 11.79
C LEU A 186 8.12 -9.64 11.59
N SER A 187 9.37 -9.67 11.10
CA SER A 187 10.15 -8.47 10.81
C SER A 187 9.48 -7.62 9.73
N LEU A 188 9.00 -8.25 8.65
CA LEU A 188 8.28 -7.56 7.58
C LEU A 188 6.95 -6.97 8.08
N LEU A 189 6.18 -7.70 8.88
CA LEU A 189 4.94 -7.19 9.49
C LEU A 189 5.20 -5.99 10.40
N TYR A 190 6.24 -6.07 11.23
CA TYR A 190 6.64 -4.98 12.12
C TYR A 190 7.04 -3.74 11.33
N LEU A 191 7.84 -3.93 10.27
CA LEU A 191 8.29 -2.85 9.39
C LEU A 191 7.11 -2.19 8.66
N GLN A 192 6.18 -3.01 8.16
CA GLN A 192 4.95 -2.56 7.50
C GLN A 192 4.11 -1.69 8.44
N VAL A 193 3.98 -2.07 9.71
CA VAL A 193 3.23 -1.29 10.70
C VAL A 193 3.92 0.04 11.00
N ILE A 194 5.25 0.07 11.17
CA ILE A 194 5.99 1.32 11.42
C ILE A 194 5.93 2.27 10.22
N TRP A 195 5.99 1.72 9.01
CA TRP A 195 6.03 2.50 7.77
C TRP A 195 4.65 2.77 7.18
N ALA A 196 3.59 2.28 7.81
CA ALA A 196 2.20 2.45 7.39
C ALA A 196 1.82 3.91 7.12
N LEU A 197 2.32 4.83 7.95
CA LEU A 197 2.01 6.26 7.85
C LEU A 197 2.96 7.02 6.93
N VAL A 198 4.05 6.43 6.44
CA VAL A 198 5.05 7.13 5.62
C VAL A 198 4.40 7.73 4.38
N SER A 199 3.61 6.94 3.66
CA SER A 199 2.94 7.42 2.45
C SER A 199 1.94 8.55 2.74
N VAL A 200 1.28 8.54 3.90
CA VAL A 200 0.34 9.59 4.31
C VAL A 200 1.08 10.87 4.70
N ILE A 201 2.11 10.74 5.53
CA ILE A 201 2.99 11.84 5.99
C ILE A 201 3.61 12.56 4.79
N VAL A 202 4.12 11.79 3.82
CA VAL A 202 4.70 12.33 2.61
C VAL A 202 3.64 13.10 1.81
N VAL A 203 2.38 12.68 1.78
CA VAL A 203 1.35 13.45 1.05
C VAL A 203 0.88 14.69 1.84
N SER A 204 0.71 14.60 3.16
CA SER A 204 0.15 15.67 3.97
C SER A 204 1.15 16.76 4.35
N GLU A 205 2.41 16.41 4.65
CA GLU A 205 3.41 17.37 5.15
C GLU A 205 4.22 18.04 4.02
N GLN A 206 4.00 17.62 2.79
CA GLN A 206 4.62 18.16 1.57
C GLN A 206 4.34 19.63 1.30
N GLN A 207 3.30 20.19 1.92
CA GLN A 207 2.93 21.60 1.81
C GLN A 207 3.88 22.55 2.58
N SER A 208 4.74 22.01 3.46
CA SER A 208 5.68 22.81 4.26
C SER A 208 7.11 22.72 3.69
N PRO A 209 7.68 23.80 3.12
CA PRO A 209 8.98 23.81 2.44
C PRO A 209 10.15 23.34 3.33
N SER A 210 9.99 23.42 4.65
CA SER A 210 11.00 23.10 5.65
C SER A 210 11.18 21.59 5.93
N CYS A 211 10.30 20.72 5.43
CA CYS A 211 10.34 19.27 5.72
C CYS A 211 11.12 18.42 4.70
N TRP A 212 11.49 19.00 3.54
CA TRP A 212 12.14 18.31 2.42
C TRP A 212 13.58 17.83 2.64
N ALA A 213 14.12 18.00 3.83
CA ALA A 213 15.49 17.64 4.12
C ALA A 213 15.63 16.12 4.35
N TRP A 214 15.78 15.38 3.24
CA TRP A 214 16.36 14.04 3.12
C TRP A 214 15.49 12.87 3.63
N GLY A 215 15.30 11.88 2.75
CA GLY A 215 14.27 10.83 2.80
C GLY A 215 14.23 9.92 4.04
N VAL A 216 15.13 10.07 5.01
CA VAL A 216 15.11 9.32 6.27
C VAL A 216 14.19 9.97 7.33
N ARG A 217 13.95 11.29 7.25
CA ARG A 217 13.05 12.00 8.18
C ARG A 217 11.61 11.47 8.24
N PRO A 218 10.91 11.17 7.13
CA PRO A 218 9.55 10.66 7.18
C PRO A 218 9.44 9.32 7.92
N PHE A 219 10.47 8.46 7.85
CA PHE A 219 10.51 7.19 8.57
C PHE A 219 10.65 7.36 10.08
N LYS A 220 11.52 8.26 10.53
CA LYS A 220 11.66 8.56 11.97
C LYS A 220 10.37 9.16 12.51
N ARG A 221 9.72 10.02 11.73
CA ARG A 221 8.45 10.65 12.10
C ARG A 221 7.31 9.63 12.17
N SER A 222 7.20 8.71 11.18
CA SER A 222 6.18 7.66 11.22
C SER A 222 6.35 6.77 12.45
N ALA A 223 7.59 6.39 12.78
CA ALA A 223 7.91 5.59 13.96
C ALA A 223 7.55 6.29 15.27
N HIS A 224 7.74 7.61 15.34
CA HIS A 224 7.35 8.41 16.50
C HIS A 224 5.82 8.46 16.64
N LEU A 225 5.09 8.78 15.58
CA LEU A 225 3.62 8.92 15.59
C LEU A 225 2.88 7.61 15.90
N ILE A 226 3.40 6.49 15.41
CA ILE A 226 2.81 5.16 15.65
C ILE A 226 3.10 4.66 17.07
N LYS A 227 4.10 5.21 17.76
CA LYS A 227 4.46 4.79 19.12
C LYS A 227 3.27 5.02 20.06
N GLY A 228 2.72 3.94 20.60
CA GLY A 228 1.49 3.94 21.40
C GLY A 228 0.24 3.41 20.69
N PHE A 229 0.20 3.43 19.35
CA PHE A 229 -0.93 2.93 18.53
C PHE A 229 -0.57 1.73 17.63
N GLN A 230 0.61 1.14 17.83
CA GLN A 230 1.12 -0.01 17.07
C GLN A 230 0.14 -1.18 17.02
N SER A 231 -0.52 -1.49 18.13
CA SER A 231 -1.49 -2.60 18.20
C SER A 231 -2.72 -2.35 17.32
N VAL A 232 -3.23 -1.11 17.31
CA VAL A 232 -4.38 -0.72 16.49
C VAL A 232 -4.00 -0.75 15.00
N ALA A 233 -2.83 -0.20 14.67
CA ALA A 233 -2.30 -0.26 13.32
C ALA A 233 -2.12 -1.72 12.84
N LEU A 234 -1.51 -2.57 13.66
CA LEU A 234 -1.34 -4.00 13.36
C LEU A 234 -2.69 -4.68 13.13
N SER A 235 -3.69 -4.40 13.97
CA SER A 235 -5.03 -4.96 13.84
C SER A 235 -5.72 -4.55 12.54
N ILE A 236 -5.57 -3.29 12.10
CA ILE A 236 -6.07 -2.80 10.81
C ILE A 236 -5.41 -3.57 9.66
N TYR A 237 -4.07 -3.64 9.64
CA TYR A 237 -3.35 -4.35 8.58
C TYR A 237 -3.71 -5.84 8.53
N LEU A 238 -3.81 -6.50 9.68
CA LEU A 238 -4.15 -7.92 9.76
C LEU A 238 -5.58 -8.18 9.26
N TYR A 239 -6.55 -7.33 9.61
CA TYR A 239 -7.91 -7.42 9.10
C TYR A 239 -7.96 -7.28 7.56
N PHE A 240 -7.34 -6.22 7.01
CA PHE A 240 -7.33 -6.01 5.55
C PHE A 240 -6.54 -7.10 4.81
N ALA A 241 -5.43 -7.59 5.39
CA ALA A 241 -4.63 -8.65 4.81
C ALA A 241 -5.38 -9.98 4.77
N ILE A 242 -6.11 -10.34 5.83
CA ILE A 242 -6.95 -11.56 5.85
C ILE A 242 -8.07 -11.45 4.81
N CYS A 243 -8.79 -10.32 4.76
CA CYS A 243 -9.86 -10.13 3.78
C CYS A 243 -9.34 -10.20 2.33
N ALA A 244 -8.23 -9.52 2.03
CA ALA A 244 -7.61 -9.56 0.72
C ALA A 244 -7.09 -10.97 0.38
N GLY A 245 -6.47 -11.66 1.35
CA GLY A 245 -5.98 -13.02 1.20
C GLY A 245 -7.09 -14.02 0.86
N ILE A 246 -8.23 -13.95 1.54
CA ILE A 246 -9.40 -14.81 1.26
C ILE A 246 -9.94 -14.56 -0.16
N LEU A 247 -10.04 -13.30 -0.59
CA LEU A 247 -10.48 -12.96 -1.95
C LEU A 247 -9.53 -13.50 -3.02
N ILE A 248 -8.21 -13.35 -2.82
CA ILE A 248 -7.21 -13.87 -3.75
C ILE A 248 -7.22 -15.41 -3.75
N LEU A 249 -7.27 -16.05 -2.57
CA LEU A 249 -7.29 -17.50 -2.47
C LEU A 249 -8.55 -18.11 -3.10
N SER A 250 -9.71 -17.49 -2.92
CA SER A 250 -10.95 -17.94 -3.57
C SER A 250 -10.89 -17.78 -5.09
N SER A 251 -10.23 -16.74 -5.60
CA SER A 251 -9.99 -16.59 -7.03
C SER A 251 -9.11 -17.70 -7.61
N TRP A 252 -8.04 -18.07 -6.92
CA TRP A 252 -7.18 -19.18 -7.34
C TRP A 252 -7.88 -20.53 -7.23
N GLY A 253 -8.54 -20.80 -6.10
CA GLY A 253 -9.22 -22.07 -5.84
C GLY A 253 -10.28 -22.40 -6.89
N LEU A 254 -11.09 -21.40 -7.29
CA LEU A 254 -12.05 -21.59 -8.37
C LEU A 254 -11.37 -21.69 -9.75
N ALA A 255 -10.32 -20.90 -10.02
CA ALA A 255 -9.57 -21.02 -11.28
C ALA A 255 -8.99 -22.44 -11.47
N ALA A 256 -8.53 -23.07 -10.39
CA ALA A 256 -8.07 -24.46 -10.40
C ALA A 256 -9.23 -25.46 -10.60
N ALA A 257 -10.39 -25.22 -9.98
CA ALA A 257 -11.56 -26.10 -10.10
C ALA A 257 -12.19 -26.08 -11.51
N PHE A 258 -12.15 -24.93 -12.19
CA PHE A 258 -12.68 -24.77 -13.55
C PHE A 258 -11.62 -24.94 -14.65
N GLY A 259 -10.36 -25.23 -14.30
CA GLY A 259 -9.19 -25.27 -15.18
C GLY A 259 -9.13 -26.39 -16.23
N GLY A 260 -10.27 -26.87 -16.74
CA GLY A 260 -10.32 -27.62 -17.98
C GLY A 260 -10.01 -26.74 -19.21
N THR A 261 -9.84 -27.35 -20.38
CA THR A 261 -9.39 -26.71 -21.64
C THR A 261 -10.20 -25.47 -22.08
N ASP A 262 -11.43 -25.29 -21.57
CA ASP A 262 -12.29 -24.14 -21.86
C ASP A 262 -12.70 -23.30 -20.62
N GLY A 263 -12.14 -23.58 -19.43
CA GLY A 263 -12.49 -22.92 -18.17
C GLY A 263 -12.34 -21.40 -18.17
N TRP A 264 -11.30 -20.91 -18.83
CA TRP A 264 -10.99 -19.48 -19.00
C TRP A 264 -12.03 -18.73 -19.85
N LYS A 265 -12.78 -19.43 -20.72
CA LYS A 265 -13.87 -18.84 -21.51
C LYS A 265 -15.21 -18.81 -20.75
N SER A 266 -15.26 -19.41 -19.56
CA SER A 266 -16.49 -19.44 -18.78
C SER A 266 -16.86 -18.02 -18.34
N TRP A 267 -18.10 -17.63 -18.61
CA TRP A 267 -18.68 -16.40 -18.08
C TRP A 267 -18.56 -16.30 -16.55
N ALA A 268 -18.58 -17.44 -15.85
CA ALA A 268 -18.40 -17.49 -14.41
C ALA A 268 -16.99 -17.04 -13.98
N PHE A 269 -15.94 -17.38 -14.75
CA PHE A 269 -14.57 -16.97 -14.49
C PHE A 269 -14.39 -15.45 -14.70
N VAL A 270 -14.97 -14.92 -15.77
CA VAL A 270 -14.95 -13.47 -16.04
C VAL A 270 -15.70 -12.71 -14.95
N LEU A 271 -16.91 -13.15 -14.60
CA LEU A 271 -17.69 -12.54 -13.51
C LEU A 271 -16.95 -12.60 -12.18
N GLN A 272 -16.28 -13.70 -11.89
CA GLN A 272 -15.48 -13.84 -10.67
C GLN A 272 -14.32 -12.85 -10.63
N ILE A 273 -13.54 -12.70 -11.72
CA ILE A 273 -12.45 -11.71 -11.78
C ILE A 273 -13.02 -10.30 -11.57
N VAL A 274 -14.13 -9.97 -12.22
CA VAL A 274 -14.76 -8.65 -12.09
C VAL A 274 -15.20 -8.40 -10.64
N VAL A 275 -15.93 -9.34 -10.02
CA VAL A 275 -16.41 -9.21 -8.64
C VAL A 275 -15.24 -9.13 -7.66
N THR A 276 -14.26 -10.03 -7.76
CA THR A 276 -13.08 -10.04 -6.90
C THR A 276 -12.26 -8.75 -7.07
N SER A 277 -12.11 -8.25 -8.30
CA SER A 277 -11.40 -6.98 -8.55
C SER A 277 -12.11 -5.78 -7.93
N ALA A 278 -13.45 -5.74 -8.00
CA ALA A 278 -14.25 -4.70 -7.39
C ALA A 278 -14.19 -4.73 -5.85
N LEU A 279 -14.24 -5.93 -5.25
CA LEU A 279 -14.10 -6.09 -3.80
C LEU A 279 -12.69 -5.72 -3.33
N LEU A 280 -11.65 -6.12 -4.07
CA LEU A 280 -10.27 -5.76 -3.75
C LEU A 280 -10.04 -4.25 -3.89
N THR A 281 -10.66 -3.61 -4.88
CA THR A 281 -10.66 -2.15 -5.06
C THR A 281 -11.26 -1.45 -3.84
N LEU A 282 -12.39 -1.94 -3.32
CA LEU A 282 -13.00 -1.40 -2.12
C LEU A 282 -12.10 -1.59 -0.89
N LEU A 283 -11.47 -2.76 -0.72
CA LEU A 283 -10.55 -3.00 0.40
C LEU A 283 -9.36 -2.05 0.37
N PHE A 284 -8.75 -1.82 -0.80
CA PHE A 284 -7.64 -0.87 -0.92
C PHE A 284 -8.06 0.57 -0.64
N LEU A 285 -9.26 0.98 -1.07
CA LEU A 285 -9.82 2.28 -0.72
C LEU A 285 -9.98 2.43 0.80
N TYR A 286 -10.59 1.44 1.46
CA TYR A 286 -10.81 1.46 2.90
C TYR A 286 -9.49 1.43 3.68
N LEU A 287 -8.49 0.68 3.23
CA LEU A 287 -7.16 0.66 3.85
C LEU A 287 -6.47 2.02 3.75
N ALA A 288 -6.50 2.65 2.57
CA ALA A 288 -5.94 3.99 2.39
C ALA A 288 -6.65 5.02 3.28
N ALA A 289 -7.99 4.97 3.34
CA ALA A 289 -8.78 5.84 4.20
C ALA A 289 -8.50 5.61 5.69
N ALA A 290 -8.41 4.35 6.13
CA ALA A 290 -8.10 3.99 7.51
C ALA A 290 -6.69 4.47 7.91
N ASN A 291 -5.69 4.37 7.03
CA ASN A 291 -4.35 4.91 7.27
C ASN A 291 -4.36 6.43 7.45
N THR A 292 -5.14 7.17 6.66
CA THR A 292 -5.32 8.62 6.86
C THR A 292 -6.03 8.97 8.16
N VAL A 293 -7.09 8.26 8.52
CA VAL A 293 -7.81 8.51 9.78
C VAL A 293 -6.91 8.19 10.97
N LEU A 294 -6.17 7.07 10.91
CA LEU A 294 -5.18 6.71 11.92
C LEU A 294 -4.10 7.79 12.05
N TYR A 295 -3.59 8.34 10.94
CA TYR A 295 -2.66 9.48 10.95
C TYR A 295 -3.25 10.68 11.70
N MET A 296 -4.49 11.08 11.38
CA MET A 296 -5.16 12.21 12.04
C MET A 296 -5.38 11.96 13.53
N CYS A 297 -5.76 10.73 13.92
CA CYS A 297 -5.88 10.33 15.32
C CYS A 297 -4.53 10.38 16.05
N CYS A 298 -3.46 9.88 15.44
CA CYS A 298 -2.10 9.96 15.99
C CYS A 298 -1.65 11.42 16.15
N LYS A 299 -1.93 12.30 15.17
CA LYS A 299 -1.66 13.74 15.30
C LYS A 299 -2.48 14.39 16.42
N ALA A 300 -3.74 14.01 16.58
CA ALA A 300 -4.61 14.55 17.63
C ALA A 300 -4.09 14.21 19.03
N THR A 301 -3.64 12.98 19.23
CA THR A 301 -3.17 12.49 20.53
C THR A 301 -1.81 13.06 20.93
N HIS A 302 -0.97 13.43 19.96
CA HIS A 302 0.30 14.13 20.22
C HIS A 302 0.14 15.65 20.36
N GLY A 303 -1.09 16.20 20.26
CA GLY A 303 -1.36 17.63 20.39
C GLY A 303 -0.97 18.50 19.18
N GLU A 304 -0.31 17.91 18.16
CA GLU A 304 0.09 18.61 16.93
C GLU A 304 -1.13 19.05 16.10
N LEU A 305 -2.25 18.32 16.18
CA LEU A 305 -3.46 18.63 15.40
C LEU A 305 -4.09 19.98 15.80
N ALA A 306 -4.09 20.33 17.10
CA ALA A 306 -4.69 21.59 17.55
C ALA A 306 -3.88 22.82 17.08
N MET A 307 -2.55 22.69 17.01
CA MET A 307 -1.65 23.73 16.51
C MET A 307 -1.79 23.91 14.99
N GLU A 308 -1.88 22.81 14.24
CA GLU A 308 -2.04 22.85 12.78
C GLU A 308 -3.44 23.35 12.38
N ILE A 309 -4.49 22.96 13.11
CA ILE A 309 -5.83 23.52 12.93
C ILE A 309 -5.80 25.04 13.18
N ALA A 310 -5.12 25.50 14.24
CA ALA A 310 -4.98 26.93 14.53
C ALA A 310 -4.18 27.68 13.45
N GLU A 311 -3.10 27.08 12.92
CA GLU A 311 -2.32 27.65 11.81
C GLU A 311 -3.06 27.67 10.47
N GLU A 312 -3.81 26.62 10.15
CA GLU A 312 -4.60 26.52 8.92
C GLU A 312 -5.73 27.57 8.94
N PHE A 313 -6.41 27.72 10.08
CA PHE A 313 -7.36 28.80 10.28
C PHE A 313 -6.67 30.17 10.27
N ALA A 314 -5.48 30.32 10.86
CA ALA A 314 -4.72 31.58 10.84
C ALA A 314 -4.19 31.96 9.44
N ARG A 315 -3.96 31.01 8.55
CA ARG A 315 -3.64 31.27 7.12
C ARG A 315 -4.87 31.70 6.33
N GLU A 316 -6.05 31.25 6.74
CA GLU A 316 -7.33 31.59 6.10
C GLU A 316 -7.94 32.89 6.65
N TYR A 317 -7.57 33.29 7.88
CA TYR A 317 -7.63 34.68 8.31
C TYR A 317 -6.59 35.46 7.50
N VAL A 318 -7.03 35.98 6.36
CA VAL A 318 -6.36 36.98 5.54
C VAL A 318 -5.52 37.89 6.43
N ARG A 319 -4.19 37.87 6.26
CA ARG A 319 -3.33 38.96 6.74
C ARG A 319 -3.84 40.23 6.06
N LEU A 320 -4.67 40.99 6.76
CA LEU A 320 -5.04 42.31 6.34
C LEU A 320 -3.73 43.12 6.26
N PRO A 321 -3.47 43.83 5.16
CA PRO A 321 -2.24 44.62 4.98
C PRO A 321 -2.20 45.88 5.87
N PHE A 322 -2.96 45.90 6.96
CA PHE A 322 -3.20 47.08 7.79
C PHE A 322 -2.71 46.98 9.23
N ASP A 323 -2.05 45.88 9.63
CA ASP A 323 -1.58 45.73 11.02
C ASP A 323 -0.05 45.81 11.19
N ASP A 324 0.61 46.56 10.31
CA ASP A 324 1.92 47.13 10.63
C ASP A 324 1.72 48.45 11.37
N GLY A 325 1.52 48.37 12.69
CA GLY A 325 1.90 49.46 13.59
C GLY A 325 0.85 50.05 14.53
N LYS A 326 -0.23 49.36 14.89
CA LYS A 326 -1.09 49.84 16.00
C LYS A 326 -1.23 48.82 17.13
N VAL A 327 -0.68 49.24 18.26
CA VAL A 327 -0.75 48.75 19.65
C VAL A 327 -1.95 47.82 19.93
N PRO A 328 -1.74 46.69 20.63
CA PRO A 328 -2.82 45.76 20.95
C PRO A 328 -3.92 46.43 21.78
N HIS A 329 -5.13 46.49 21.24
CA HIS A 329 -6.32 46.82 22.02
C HIS A 329 -6.63 45.69 23.00
N LEU A 330 -6.20 45.85 24.26
CA LEU A 330 -6.71 45.08 25.37
C LEU A 330 -8.20 45.38 25.53
N VAL A 331 -9.06 44.42 25.16
CA VAL A 331 -10.46 44.43 25.58
C VAL A 331 -10.51 43.75 26.95
N SER A 332 -10.53 44.54 28.03
CA SER A 332 -10.87 44.01 29.35
C SER A 332 -12.40 43.90 29.44
N VAL A 333 -12.89 42.67 29.56
CA VAL A 333 -14.28 42.41 29.91
C VAL A 333 -14.41 42.62 31.42
N VAL A 334 -15.03 43.73 31.82
CA VAL A 334 -15.44 43.98 33.19
C VAL A 334 -16.72 43.17 33.43
N TYR A 335 -16.66 42.18 34.31
CA TYR A 335 -17.86 41.56 34.86
C TYR A 335 -18.45 42.53 35.89
N THR A 336 -19.59 43.14 35.57
CA THR A 336 -20.43 43.79 36.57
C THR A 336 -21.29 42.73 37.25
N THR A 337 -21.11 42.65 38.57
CA THR A 337 -21.74 41.84 39.63
C THR A 337 -23.06 41.16 39.33
#